data_AF-A0A951M1U3-F1
#
_entry.id   AF-A0A951M1U3-F1
#
_cell.length_a   1.000
_cell.length_b   1.000
_cell.length_c   1.000
_cell.angle_alpha   90.00
_cell.angle_beta   90.00
_cell.angle_gamma   90.00
#
_symmetry.space_group_name_H-M   'P 1'
#
loop_
_entity.id
_entity.type
_entity.pdbx_description
1 polymer ?
#
loop_
_entity_poly.entity_id
_entity_poly.type
_entity_poly.pdbx_seq_one_letter_code
_entity_poly.pdbx_strand_id
1 'polypeptide(L)'
;MPSIKLLILLVLAGVISGAACRRSAVESNANSNAANSNAAAEETSSTPPFQTKEPERYQATMSINGDLGQQAQSIPGLSSSINREMFIARDGDKRRVESEILAGIKVAFLQLPTGRY
;
A
#
# COMPACT_ATOMS: atom_id res chain seq x y z
N MET A 1 -23.63 -49.66 -3.34
CA MET A 1 -23.12 -49.13 -4.63
C MET A 1 -23.12 -47.60 -4.55
N PRO A 2 -21.98 -46.93 -4.35
CA PRO A 2 -21.95 -45.47 -4.29
C PRO A 2 -22.26 -44.88 -5.67
N SER A 3 -23.13 -43.86 -5.69
CA SER A 3 -23.63 -43.22 -6.90
C SER A 3 -22.49 -42.51 -7.64
N ILE A 4 -22.39 -42.70 -8.96
CA ILE A 4 -21.35 -42.10 -9.84
C ILE A 4 -21.23 -40.58 -9.66
N LYS A 5 -22.32 -39.91 -9.27
CA LYS A 5 -22.34 -38.47 -8.97
C LYS A 5 -21.50 -38.09 -7.74
N LEU A 6 -21.42 -38.97 -6.74
CA LEU A 6 -20.59 -38.76 -5.54
C LEU A 6 -19.09 -38.88 -5.88
N LEU A 7 -18.75 -39.76 -6.82
CA LEU A 7 -17.36 -39.97 -7.25
C LEU A 7 -16.82 -38.76 -8.04
N ILE A 8 -17.67 -38.13 -8.87
CA ILE A 8 -17.29 -36.94 -9.65
C ILE A 8 -17.05 -35.72 -8.75
N LEU A 9 -17.89 -35.53 -7.72
CA LEU A 9 -17.72 -34.44 -6.75
C LEU A 9 -16.43 -34.58 -5.92
N LEU A 10 -16.05 -35.81 -5.57
CA LEU A 10 -14.85 -36.08 -4.78
C LEU A 10 -13.57 -35.89 -5.60
N VAL A 11 -13.60 -36.20 -6.90
CA VAL A 11 -12.47 -35.95 -7.82
C VAL A 11 -12.31 -34.45 -8.11
N LEU A 12 -13.40 -33.70 -8.23
CA LEU A 12 -13.33 -32.25 -8.50
C LEU A 12 -12.83 -31.43 -7.29
N ALA A 13 -13.08 -31.90 -6.07
CA ALA A 13 -12.57 -31.27 -4.85
C ALA A 13 -11.07 -31.54 -4.60
N GLY A 14 -10.48 -32.57 -5.23
CA GLY A 14 -9.08 -32.96 -5.02
C GLY A 14 -8.04 -32.12 -5.79
N VAL A 15 -8.45 -31.34 -6.79
CA VAL A 15 -7.51 -30.67 -7.73
C VAL A 15 -7.08 -29.27 -7.25
N ILE A 16 -7.69 -28.70 -6.19
CA ILE A 16 -7.47 -27.30 -5.78
C ILE A 16 -6.41 -27.16 -4.65
N SER A 17 -5.93 -28.25 -4.06
CA SER A 17 -5.04 -28.19 -2.88
C SER A 17 -3.52 -28.19 -3.19
N GLY A 18 -3.10 -27.96 -4.44
CA GLY A 18 -1.72 -28.23 -4.88
C GLY A 18 -0.74 -27.04 -5.02
N ALA A 19 -1.15 -25.78 -4.82
CA ALA A 19 -0.34 -24.64 -5.26
C ALA A 19 -0.05 -23.55 -4.20
N ALA A 20 -0.16 -23.85 -2.90
CA ALA A 20 0.20 -22.89 -1.86
C ALA A 20 1.03 -23.56 -0.76
N CYS A 21 2.35 -23.63 -0.99
CA CYS A 21 3.40 -23.69 0.04
C CYS A 21 4.76 -23.68 -0.66
N ARG A 22 5.16 -22.55 -1.27
CA ARG A 22 6.59 -22.30 -1.47
C ARG A 22 7.17 -22.07 -0.08
N ARG A 23 7.94 -23.05 0.39
CA ARG A 23 8.74 -22.99 1.61
C ARG A 23 9.69 -21.80 1.45
N SER A 24 9.40 -20.68 2.12
CA SER A 24 10.42 -19.66 2.36
C SER A 24 11.57 -20.38 3.04
N ALA A 25 12.70 -20.46 2.36
CA ALA A 25 13.95 -20.78 3.01
C ALA A 25 14.19 -19.66 4.02
N VAL A 26 13.84 -19.93 5.29
CA VAL A 26 14.47 -19.26 6.41
C VAL A 26 15.90 -19.78 6.35
N GLU A 27 16.77 -19.05 5.64
CA GLU A 27 18.20 -19.24 5.80
C GLU A 27 18.48 -19.02 7.27
N SER A 28 18.96 -20.09 7.90
CA SER A 28 19.40 -20.13 9.28
C SER A 28 20.21 -18.88 9.59
N ASN A 29 19.82 -18.23 10.68
CA ASN A 29 20.64 -17.28 11.42
C ASN A 29 21.94 -17.99 11.85
N ALA A 30 22.90 -18.08 10.93
CA ALA A 30 24.27 -18.46 11.20
C ALA A 30 24.94 -17.20 11.74
N ASN A 31 24.86 -17.02 13.06
CA ASN A 31 25.72 -16.11 13.78
C ASN A 31 27.16 -16.66 13.75
N SER A 32 27.79 -16.58 12.58
CA SER A 32 29.24 -16.69 12.47
C SER A 32 29.78 -15.28 12.59
N ASN A 33 30.36 -14.97 13.75
CA ASN A 33 31.28 -13.86 13.96
C ASN A 33 32.40 -13.93 12.90
N ALA A 34 32.15 -13.36 11.73
CA ALA A 34 33.16 -13.10 10.72
C ALA A 34 33.75 -11.72 11.02
N ALA A 35 35.06 -11.70 11.18
CA ALA A 35 35.84 -10.55 11.61
C ALA A 35 35.48 -9.27 10.84
N ASN A 36 35.32 -8.18 11.59
CA ASN A 36 35.13 -6.84 11.09
C ASN A 36 36.37 -6.38 10.32
N SER A 37 36.44 -6.68 9.03
CA SER A 37 37.33 -6.01 8.10
C SER A 37 36.59 -4.82 7.51
N ASN A 38 36.76 -3.66 8.15
CA ASN A 38 36.40 -2.35 7.60
C ASN A 38 37.18 -2.13 6.29
N ALA A 39 36.60 -2.57 5.18
CA ALA A 39 36.84 -1.97 3.87
C ALA A 39 35.49 -1.42 3.43
N ALA A 40 35.26 -0.13 3.71
CA ALA A 40 34.17 0.60 3.10
C ALA A 40 34.49 0.73 1.61
N ALA A 41 34.17 -0.30 0.84
CA ALA A 41 33.94 -0.13 -0.58
C ALA A 41 32.71 0.78 -0.69
N GLU A 42 32.92 2.03 -1.11
CA GLU A 42 31.83 2.90 -1.54
C GLU A 42 31.21 2.31 -2.82
N GLU A 43 30.41 1.25 -2.65
CA GLU A 43 29.42 0.82 -3.63
C GLU A 43 28.31 1.89 -3.61
N THR A 44 28.58 3.03 -4.24
CA THR A 44 27.56 4.06 -4.49
C THR A 44 26.60 3.50 -5.53
N SER A 45 25.62 2.72 -5.08
CA SER A 45 24.53 2.26 -5.94
C SER A 45 23.71 3.47 -6.38
N SER A 46 23.80 3.83 -7.66
CA SER A 46 23.03 4.90 -8.28
C SER A 46 21.52 4.58 -8.37
N THR A 47 21.14 3.33 -8.13
CA THR A 47 19.76 2.86 -8.05
C THR A 47 19.39 2.54 -6.60
N PRO A 48 18.31 3.13 -6.06
CA PRO A 48 17.80 2.75 -4.75
C PRO A 48 17.50 1.25 -4.73
N PRO A 49 17.76 0.54 -3.62
CA PRO A 49 17.45 -0.89 -3.50
C PRO A 49 15.94 -1.18 -3.46
N PHE A 50 15.10 -0.16 -3.65
CA PHE A 50 13.65 -0.24 -3.63
C PHE A 50 13.04 0.49 -4.84
N GLN A 51 11.90 -0.02 -5.29
CA GLN A 51 11.10 0.60 -6.35
C GLN A 51 10.58 1.97 -5.87
N THR A 52 10.98 3.04 -6.55
CA THR A 52 10.45 4.40 -6.29
C THR A 52 9.16 4.69 -7.06
N LYS A 53 8.83 3.86 -8.07
CA LYS A 53 7.55 3.92 -8.78
C LYS A 53 6.43 3.52 -7.82
N GLU A 54 5.38 4.35 -7.75
CA GLU A 54 4.17 3.98 -7.04
C GLU A 54 3.57 2.66 -7.55
N PRO A 55 2.95 1.85 -6.67
CA PRO A 55 2.25 0.64 -7.08
C PRO A 55 1.12 0.94 -8.08
N GLU A 56 0.93 0.05 -9.05
CA GLU A 56 -0.10 0.23 -10.08
C GLU A 56 -1.53 0.16 -9.53
N ARG A 57 -1.72 -0.57 -8.42
CA ARG A 57 -3.02 -0.70 -7.76
C ARG A 57 -2.85 -0.63 -6.26
N TYR A 58 -3.53 0.31 -5.62
CA TYR A 58 -3.56 0.42 -4.16
C TYR A 58 -4.79 1.17 -3.67
N GLN A 59 -5.08 0.99 -2.39
CA GLN A 59 -5.99 1.83 -1.62
C GLN A 59 -5.22 2.35 -0.40
N ALA A 60 -5.35 3.65 -0.13
CA ALA A 60 -4.65 4.30 0.96
C ALA A 60 -5.52 5.39 1.59
N THR A 61 -5.31 5.60 2.89
CA THR A 61 -5.85 6.74 3.62
C THR A 61 -4.70 7.69 3.92
N MET A 62 -4.83 8.94 3.48
CA MET A 62 -3.89 10.01 3.79
C MET A 62 -4.48 10.89 4.89
N SER A 63 -3.85 10.90 6.06
CA SER A 63 -4.18 11.80 7.17
C SER A 63 -3.19 12.96 7.19
N ILE A 64 -3.71 14.17 7.06
CA ILE A 64 -2.97 15.44 7.13
C ILE A 64 -3.27 16.03 8.50
N ASN A 65 -2.25 16.04 9.36
CA ASN A 65 -2.32 16.63 10.68
C ASN A 65 -1.30 17.77 10.73
N GLY A 66 -1.72 18.94 11.19
CA GLY A 66 -0.85 20.11 11.31
C GLY A 66 -1.31 21.04 12.41
N ASP A 67 -0.36 21.75 13.01
CA ASP A 67 -0.60 22.86 13.93
C ASP A 67 -0.21 24.15 13.22
N LEU A 68 -1.10 25.13 13.18
CA LEU A 68 -0.88 26.46 12.61
C LEU A 68 -0.17 27.39 13.61
N GLY A 69 0.07 26.92 14.83
CA GLY A 69 0.75 27.67 15.88
C GLY A 69 -0.02 28.92 16.30
N GLN A 70 0.69 29.83 16.97
CA GLN A 70 0.11 31.03 17.58
C GLN A 70 -0.52 32.01 16.57
N GLN A 71 -0.21 31.84 15.29
CA GLN A 71 -0.69 32.73 14.23
C GLN A 71 -2.15 32.45 13.83
N ALA A 72 -2.67 31.24 14.13
CA ALA A 72 -4.10 30.95 13.95
C ALA A 72 -4.99 31.57 15.05
N GLN A 73 -4.43 31.85 16.24
CA GLN A 73 -5.20 32.43 17.35
C GLN A 73 -5.68 33.87 17.09
N SER A 74 -5.08 34.56 16.11
CA SER A 74 -5.47 35.92 15.73
C SER A 74 -6.60 35.97 14.69
N ILE A 75 -7.02 34.84 14.13
CA ILE A 75 -8.09 34.75 13.13
C ILE A 75 -9.32 34.08 13.77
N PRO A 76 -10.39 34.85 14.09
CA PRO A 76 -11.60 34.29 14.68
C PRO A 76 -12.21 33.18 13.81
N GLY A 77 -12.48 32.02 14.42
CA GLY A 77 -13.09 30.87 13.74
C GLY A 77 -12.11 29.93 13.02
N LEU A 78 -10.81 30.22 13.01
CA LEU A 78 -9.79 29.31 12.49
C LEU A 78 -9.26 28.43 13.63
N SER A 79 -9.40 27.11 13.49
CA SER A 79 -8.77 26.15 14.41
C SER A 79 -7.25 26.28 14.34
N SER A 80 -6.58 26.20 15.49
CA SER A 80 -5.12 26.11 15.55
C SER A 80 -4.60 24.78 15.01
N SER A 81 -5.46 23.77 14.86
CA SER A 81 -5.10 22.49 14.26
C SER A 81 -5.85 22.22 12.96
N ILE A 82 -5.13 21.67 11.99
CA ILE A 82 -5.68 21.04 10.78
C ILE A 82 -5.65 19.53 11.02
N ASN A 83 -6.81 18.91 10.93
CA ASN A 83 -6.94 17.46 10.78
C ASN A 83 -7.81 17.19 9.56
N ARG A 84 -7.25 16.54 8.55
CA ARG A 84 -7.96 16.18 7.32
C ARG A 84 -7.62 14.75 6.91
N GLU A 85 -8.64 13.99 6.57
CA GLU A 85 -8.49 12.66 6.01
C GLU A 85 -8.88 12.66 4.53
N MET A 86 -8.13 11.91 3.72
CA MET A 86 -8.41 11.69 2.31
C MET A 86 -8.28 10.21 1.98
N PHE A 87 -9.20 9.68 1.19
CA PHE A 87 -9.12 8.32 0.68
C PHE A 87 -8.61 8.35 -0.76
N ILE A 88 -7.62 7.50 -1.06
CA ILE A 88 -6.95 7.43 -2.36
C ILE A 88 -7.06 6.01 -2.88
N ALA A 89 -7.63 5.85 -4.07
CA ALA A 89 -7.63 4.58 -4.79
C ALA A 89 -6.95 4.76 -6.15
N ARG A 90 -5.98 3.90 -6.46
CA ARG A 90 -5.27 3.87 -7.75
C ARG A 90 -5.55 2.58 -8.49
N ASP A 91 -5.78 2.71 -9.80
CA ASP A 91 -5.86 1.59 -10.73
C ASP A 91 -5.22 1.98 -12.08
N GLY A 92 -3.96 1.60 -12.24
CA GLY A 92 -3.10 1.99 -13.36
C GLY A 92 -2.86 3.50 -13.38
N ASP A 93 -3.34 4.15 -14.44
CA ASP A 93 -3.26 5.60 -14.64
C ASP A 93 -4.48 6.35 -14.07
N LYS A 94 -5.49 5.62 -13.58
CA LYS A 94 -6.67 6.20 -12.95
C LYS A 94 -6.40 6.38 -11.47
N ARG A 95 -6.75 7.54 -10.94
CA ARG A 95 -6.67 7.82 -9.50
C ARG A 95 -7.95 8.50 -9.03
N ARG A 96 -8.55 7.97 -7.98
CA ARG A 96 -9.68 8.58 -7.28
C ARG A 96 -9.21 9.09 -5.93
N VAL A 97 -9.50 10.35 -5.64
CA VAL A 97 -9.22 10.98 -4.35
C VAL A 97 -10.54 11.48 -3.78
N GLU A 98 -10.91 10.98 -2.60
CA GLU A 98 -12.09 11.42 -1.88
C GLU A 98 -11.68 12.19 -0.64
N SER A 99 -12.38 13.28 -0.35
CA SER A 99 -12.21 14.01 0.90
C SER A 99 -13.53 14.61 1.36
N GLU A 100 -13.66 14.80 2.66
CA GLU A 100 -14.77 15.51 3.27
C GLU A 100 -14.32 16.95 3.53
N ILE A 101 -14.97 17.92 2.87
CA ILE A 101 -14.59 19.34 2.96
C ILE A 101 -15.28 19.99 4.16
N LEU A 102 -16.52 19.60 4.42
CA LEU A 102 -17.35 20.00 5.54
C LEU A 102 -18.13 18.75 5.99
N ALA A 103 -18.57 18.72 7.25
CA ALA A 103 -19.36 17.60 7.75
C ALA A 103 -20.55 17.28 6.82
N GLY A 104 -20.58 16.06 6.28
CA GLY A 104 -21.57 15.57 5.33
C GLY A 104 -21.32 15.93 3.86
N ILE A 105 -20.35 16.79 3.54
CA ILE A 105 -20.02 17.21 2.17
C ILE A 105 -18.75 16.50 1.70
N LYS A 106 -18.96 15.42 0.95
CA LYS A 106 -17.89 14.63 0.32
C LYS A 106 -17.65 15.09 -1.11
N VAL A 107 -16.39 15.24 -1.48
CA VAL A 107 -15.96 15.52 -2.84
C VAL A 107 -15.04 14.41 -3.31
N ALA A 108 -15.23 13.99 -4.56
CA ALA A 108 -14.42 12.98 -5.21
C ALA A 108 -13.80 13.56 -6.48
N PHE A 109 -12.47 13.52 -6.57
CA PHE A 109 -11.72 13.88 -7.75
C PHE A 109 -11.27 12.61 -8.47
N LEU A 110 -11.58 12.51 -9.76
CA LEU A 110 -11.12 11.43 -10.62
C LEU A 110 -10.08 11.97 -11.59
N GLN A 111 -8.85 11.51 -11.43
CA GLN A 111 -7.78 11.72 -12.39
C GLN A 111 -7.86 10.61 -13.44
N LEU A 112 -8.05 11.01 -14.69
CA LEU A 112 -8.05 10.13 -15.86
C LEU A 112 -6.68 10.17 -16.55
N PRO A 113 -6.35 9.14 -17.37
CA PRO A 113 -5.13 9.15 -18.16
C PRO A 113 -5.12 10.35 -19.12
N THR A 114 -3.95 10.94 -19.34
CA THR A 114 -3.77 12.08 -20.24
C THR A 114 -4.38 11.80 -21.62
N GLY A 115 -5.12 12.77 -22.17
CA GLY A 115 -5.75 12.64 -23.48
C GLY A 115 -7.10 11.90 -23.49
N ARG A 116 -7.67 11.60 -22.32
CA ARG A 116 -9.07 11.15 -22.19
C ARG A 116 -9.82 12.13 -21.29
N TYR A 117 -10.71 12.91 -21.90
CA TYR A 117 -11.56 13.91 -21.24
C TYR A 117 -13.02 13.51 -21.40
#